data_AF-A0A4U2Y8N0-F1
#
_entry.id   AF-A0A4U2Y8N0-F1
#
_cell.length_a   1.000
_cell.length_b   1.000
_cell.length_c   1.000
_cell.angle_alpha   90.00
_cell.angle_beta   90.00
_cell.angle_gamma   90.00
#
_symmetry.space_group_name_H-M   'P 1'
#
loop_
_entity.id
_entity.type
_entity.pdbx_description
1 polymer ?
#
loop_
_entity_poly.entity_id
_entity_poly.type
_entity_poly.pdbx_seq_one_letter_code
_entity_poly.pdbx_strand_id
1 'polypeptide(L)'
;MAYPYGEPLENYDELEGRDSVDLLARIIYAEASTESKEGKRGVAFVIQNRKELVRNKAPHHKEFGKKATFESVILHPGQFNGAESDQMLKPVLKSKAWKDSLDIAQNLSDQDNPIGTCLWFNGVKVFQKNTTSNEKYYTGWGGKAKIVEREDIGDHVFFRVEGYSVTK
;
A
#
# COMPACT_ATOMS: atom_id res chain seq x y z
N MET A 1 -11.34 -25.03 -2.71
CA MET A 1 -11.79 -24.89 -1.32
C MET A 1 -11.68 -23.42 -0.97
N ALA A 2 -12.75 -22.77 -0.51
CA ALA A 2 -12.66 -21.40 0.01
C ALA A 2 -12.15 -21.50 1.45
N TYR A 3 -10.95 -20.99 1.70
CA TYR A 3 -10.42 -20.82 3.05
C TYR A 3 -10.94 -19.51 3.64
N PRO A 4 -11.06 -19.39 4.98
CA PRO A 4 -11.45 -18.14 5.61
C PRO A 4 -10.35 -17.08 5.43
N TYR A 5 -10.74 -15.83 5.19
CA TYR A 5 -9.78 -14.71 5.11
C TYR A 5 -9.00 -14.57 6.42
N GLY A 6 -7.68 -14.36 6.28
CA GLY A 6 -6.74 -14.22 7.38
C GLY A 6 -6.32 -15.54 8.04
N GLU A 7 -6.65 -16.69 7.45
CA GLU A 7 -6.13 -17.99 7.91
C GLU A 7 -4.61 -17.92 8.12
N PRO A 8 -4.08 -18.33 9.29
CA PRO A 8 -2.64 -18.26 9.55
C PRO A 8 -1.81 -18.98 8.48
N LEU A 9 -0.73 -18.34 8.04
CA LEU A 9 0.25 -18.89 7.11
C LEU A 9 1.55 -19.19 7.85
N GLU A 10 2.26 -20.24 7.47
CA GLU A 10 3.54 -20.58 8.07
C GLU A 10 4.71 -19.85 7.41
N ASN A 11 4.62 -19.51 6.14
CA ASN A 11 5.68 -18.78 5.44
C ASN A 11 5.16 -17.83 4.34
N TYR A 12 6.05 -16.97 3.86
CA TYR A 12 5.78 -15.97 2.84
C TYR A 12 5.32 -16.59 1.50
N ASP A 13 5.84 -17.76 1.13
CA ASP A 13 5.52 -18.39 -0.15
C ASP A 13 4.04 -18.81 -0.22
N GLU A 14 3.38 -19.04 0.92
CA GLU A 14 1.94 -19.33 0.99
C GLU A 14 1.04 -18.12 0.69
N LEU A 15 1.63 -16.93 0.50
CA LEU A 15 0.91 -15.74 0.01
C LEU A 15 0.66 -15.82 -1.50
N GLU A 16 1.48 -16.55 -2.26
CA GLU A 16 1.27 -16.70 -3.70
C GLU A 16 0.01 -17.52 -3.98
N GLY A 17 -0.83 -17.05 -4.91
CA GLY A 17 -2.09 -17.67 -5.28
C GLY A 17 -3.23 -17.43 -4.29
N ARG A 18 -3.03 -16.61 -3.24
CA ARG A 18 -4.11 -16.20 -2.33
C ARG A 18 -5.07 -15.25 -3.03
N ASP A 19 -6.33 -15.34 -2.64
CA ASP A 19 -7.41 -14.44 -3.02
C ASP A 19 -7.01 -12.97 -2.82
N SER A 20 -7.37 -12.14 -3.80
CA SER A 20 -6.99 -10.74 -3.83
C SER A 20 -7.51 -9.93 -2.64
N VAL A 21 -8.69 -10.26 -2.11
CA VAL A 21 -9.26 -9.62 -0.93
C VAL A 21 -8.45 -10.00 0.30
N ASP A 22 -8.06 -11.27 0.43
CA ASP A 22 -7.24 -11.75 1.54
C ASP A 22 -5.88 -11.05 1.57
N LEU A 23 -5.18 -11.06 0.41
CA LEU A 23 -3.86 -10.42 0.28
C LEU A 23 -3.93 -8.93 0.59
N LEU A 24 -4.93 -8.24 0.04
CA LEU A 24 -5.11 -6.81 0.29
C LEU A 24 -5.41 -6.52 1.77
N ALA A 25 -6.27 -7.32 2.42
CA ALA A 25 -6.58 -7.15 3.83
C ALA A 25 -5.35 -7.36 4.72
N ARG A 26 -4.53 -8.38 4.43
CA ARG A 26 -3.29 -8.68 5.16
C ARG A 26 -2.28 -7.55 5.08
N ILE A 27 -2.05 -7.00 3.88
CA ILE A 27 -1.07 -5.93 3.73
C ILE A 27 -1.55 -4.62 4.35
N ILE A 28 -2.84 -4.29 4.25
CA ILE A 28 -3.41 -3.13 4.96
C ILE A 28 -3.23 -3.29 6.48
N TYR A 29 -3.49 -4.48 7.01
CA TYR A 29 -3.30 -4.77 8.42
C TYR A 29 -1.83 -4.66 8.84
N ALA A 30 -0.91 -5.23 8.06
CA ALA A 30 0.52 -5.20 8.34
C ALA A 30 1.14 -3.79 8.26
N GLU A 31 0.67 -2.95 7.34
CA GLU A 31 1.21 -1.59 7.16
C GLU A 31 0.52 -0.53 8.02
N ALA A 32 -0.74 -0.76 8.42
CA ALA A 32 -1.58 0.30 8.99
C ALA A 32 -2.48 -0.18 10.15
N SER A 33 -2.12 -1.25 10.86
CA SER A 33 -2.92 -1.78 11.98
C SER A 33 -3.28 -0.73 13.03
N THR A 34 -2.35 0.18 13.35
CA THR A 34 -2.52 1.26 14.33
C THR A 34 -3.27 2.48 13.79
N GLU A 35 -3.41 2.60 12.47
CA GLU A 35 -4.00 3.79 11.83
C GLU A 35 -5.52 3.87 11.98
N SER A 36 -6.07 5.04 11.67
CA SER A 36 -7.51 5.20 11.45
C SER A 36 -7.98 4.34 10.25
N LYS A 37 -9.30 4.15 10.12
CA LYS A 37 -9.88 3.46 8.96
C LYS A 37 -9.56 4.20 7.65
N GLU A 38 -9.44 5.51 7.69
CA GLU A 38 -9.04 6.34 6.55
C GLU A 38 -7.56 6.15 6.19
N GLY A 39 -6.65 6.09 7.16
CA GLY A 39 -5.23 5.80 6.92
C GLY A 39 -5.01 4.40 6.33
N LYS A 40 -5.74 3.40 6.83
CA LYS A 40 -5.79 2.04 6.25
C LYS A 40 -6.28 2.07 4.80
N ARG A 41 -7.30 2.88 4.50
CA ARG A 41 -7.81 3.08 3.15
C ARG A 41 -6.76 3.72 2.25
N GLY A 42 -6.00 4.69 2.75
CA GLY A 42 -4.85 5.28 2.04
C GLY A 42 -3.87 4.21 1.55
N VAL A 43 -3.48 3.25 2.41
CA VAL A 43 -2.60 2.13 2.01
C VAL A 43 -3.23 1.28 0.91
N ALA A 44 -4.52 0.96 1.03
CA ALA A 44 -5.25 0.22 -0.01
C ALA A 44 -5.21 0.95 -1.37
N PHE A 45 -5.38 2.28 -1.35
CA PHE A 45 -5.34 3.08 -2.57
C PHE A 45 -3.93 3.28 -3.14
N VAL A 46 -2.86 3.23 -2.34
CA VAL A 46 -1.49 3.16 -2.87
C VAL A 46 -1.35 1.93 -3.76
N ILE A 47 -1.80 0.77 -3.27
CA ILE A 47 -1.73 -0.50 -4.01
C ILE A 47 -2.63 -0.44 -5.26
N GLN A 48 -3.84 0.11 -5.14
CA GLN A 48 -4.75 0.30 -6.26
C GLN A 48 -4.15 1.22 -7.34
N ASN A 49 -3.60 2.37 -6.96
CA ASN A 49 -2.97 3.32 -7.88
C ASN A 49 -1.76 2.68 -8.60
N ARG A 50 -0.91 1.96 -7.86
CA ARG A 50 0.21 1.18 -8.43
C ARG A 50 -0.28 0.13 -9.42
N LYS A 51 -1.34 -0.62 -9.08
CA LYS A 51 -1.96 -1.60 -9.99
C LYS A 51 -2.48 -0.94 -11.27
N GLU A 52 -3.11 0.23 -11.18
CA GLU A 52 -3.58 0.99 -12.35
C GLU A 52 -2.42 1.49 -13.23
N LEU A 53 -1.28 1.89 -12.67
CA LEU A 53 -0.08 2.20 -13.47
C LEU A 53 0.38 0.98 -14.27
N VAL A 54 0.41 -0.20 -13.65
CA VAL A 54 0.76 -1.46 -14.33
C VAL A 54 -0.25 -1.78 -15.42
N ARG A 55 -1.55 -1.62 -15.15
CA ARG A 55 -2.61 -1.83 -16.15
C ARG A 55 -2.44 -0.94 -17.37
N ASN A 56 -2.20 0.35 -17.12
CA ASN A 56 -2.11 1.36 -18.18
C ASN A 56 -0.73 1.42 -18.84
N LYS A 57 0.23 0.58 -18.38
CA LYS A 57 1.63 0.59 -18.84
C LYS A 57 2.25 1.98 -18.77
N ALA A 58 1.88 2.76 -17.74
CA ALA A 58 2.37 4.11 -17.52
C ALA A 58 3.90 4.13 -17.34
N PRO A 59 4.59 5.27 -17.49
CA PRO A 59 6.01 5.36 -17.18
C PRO A 59 6.32 4.77 -15.79
N HIS A 60 7.44 4.06 -15.67
CA HIS A 60 7.90 3.44 -14.42
C HIS A 60 7.01 2.35 -13.81
N HIS A 61 5.93 1.92 -14.48
CA HIS A 61 5.01 0.91 -13.93
C HIS A 61 5.67 -0.40 -13.48
N LYS A 62 6.76 -0.81 -14.14
CA LYS A 62 7.48 -2.06 -13.84
C LYS A 62 8.11 -2.08 -12.45
N GLU A 63 8.31 -0.93 -11.83
CA GLU A 63 8.83 -0.77 -10.47
C GLU A 63 7.82 -1.21 -9.41
N PHE A 64 6.54 -1.33 -9.77
CA PHE A 64 5.46 -1.67 -8.86
C PHE A 64 4.87 -3.07 -9.09
N GLY A 65 5.39 -3.83 -10.05
CA GLY A 65 4.88 -5.16 -10.38
C GLY A 65 4.96 -5.49 -11.86
N LYS A 66 4.79 -6.78 -12.16
CA LYS A 66 4.83 -7.32 -13.53
C LYS A 66 3.44 -7.45 -14.16
N LYS A 67 2.39 -7.56 -13.34
CA LYS A 67 1.00 -7.76 -13.77
C LYS A 67 0.08 -6.79 -13.01
N ALA A 68 -1.04 -6.43 -13.62
CA ALA A 68 -2.04 -5.55 -13.02
C ALA A 68 -2.93 -6.30 -12.01
N THR A 69 -2.33 -6.97 -11.03
CA THR A 69 -3.00 -7.71 -9.96
C THR A 69 -2.53 -7.22 -8.60
N PHE A 70 -3.37 -7.36 -7.57
CA PHE A 70 -2.99 -7.01 -6.19
C PHE A 70 -1.78 -7.82 -5.73
N GLU A 71 -1.81 -9.13 -5.95
CA GLU A 71 -0.68 -10.03 -5.67
C GLU A 71 0.63 -9.53 -6.29
N SER A 72 0.64 -9.19 -7.59
CA SER A 72 1.86 -8.76 -8.26
C SER A 72 2.40 -7.42 -7.75
N VAL A 73 1.58 -6.59 -7.11
CA VAL A 73 2.01 -5.31 -6.52
C VAL A 73 2.47 -5.51 -5.09
N ILE A 74 1.71 -6.28 -4.30
CA ILE A 74 1.98 -6.54 -2.88
C ILE A 74 3.24 -7.40 -2.71
N LEU A 75 3.38 -8.45 -3.51
CA LEU A 75 4.50 -9.39 -3.43
C LEU A 75 5.69 -8.96 -4.30
N HIS A 76 5.65 -7.77 -4.90
CA HIS A 76 6.84 -7.26 -5.57
C HIS A 76 7.92 -6.92 -4.54
N PRO A 77 9.17 -7.39 -4.70
CA PRO A 77 10.20 -7.24 -3.68
C PRO A 77 10.43 -5.77 -3.25
N GLY A 78 10.55 -5.56 -1.93
CA GLY A 78 10.88 -4.26 -1.35
C GLY A 78 9.79 -3.18 -1.44
N GLN A 79 8.56 -3.53 -1.83
CA GLN A 79 7.48 -2.54 -1.98
C GLN A 79 6.78 -2.14 -0.68
N PHE A 80 6.77 -3.06 0.29
CA PHE A 80 6.01 -2.97 1.54
C PHE A 80 6.81 -3.64 2.65
N ASN A 81 7.08 -2.92 3.73
CA ASN A 81 7.82 -3.46 4.88
C ASN A 81 6.98 -4.53 5.61
N GLY A 82 5.67 -4.34 5.63
CA GLY A 82 4.72 -5.25 6.26
C GLY A 82 4.59 -6.60 5.55
N ALA A 83 4.99 -6.71 4.29
CA ALA A 83 4.82 -7.95 3.50
C ALA A 83 5.58 -9.16 4.09
N GLU A 84 6.72 -8.92 4.74
CA GLU A 84 7.54 -9.97 5.39
C GLU A 84 7.26 -10.10 6.89
N SER A 85 6.26 -9.38 7.41
CA SER A 85 5.95 -9.37 8.85
C SER A 85 5.01 -10.50 9.27
N ASP A 86 5.09 -10.89 10.55
CA ASP A 86 4.13 -11.81 11.16
C ASP A 86 2.68 -11.31 11.06
N GLN A 87 2.47 -9.98 10.99
CA GLN A 87 1.13 -9.41 10.86
C GLN A 87 0.50 -9.72 9.50
N MET A 88 1.31 -9.87 8.44
CA MET A 88 0.85 -10.31 7.12
C MET A 88 0.41 -11.77 7.13
N LEU A 89 1.21 -12.63 7.77
CA LEU A 89 1.00 -14.08 7.80
C LEU A 89 -0.10 -14.51 8.79
N LYS A 90 -0.14 -13.87 9.96
CA LYS A 90 -0.93 -14.29 11.12
C LYS A 90 -1.71 -13.09 11.71
N PRO A 91 -2.65 -12.47 10.97
CA PRO A 91 -3.43 -11.35 11.48
C PRO A 91 -4.33 -11.75 12.65
N VAL A 92 -4.54 -10.82 13.59
CA VAL A 92 -5.42 -11.07 14.75
C VAL A 92 -6.88 -10.85 14.33
N LEU A 93 -7.56 -11.93 13.92
CA LEU A 93 -8.87 -11.87 13.26
C LEU A 93 -9.99 -11.20 14.08
N LYS A 94 -9.89 -11.24 15.41
CA LYS A 94 -10.88 -10.60 16.29
C LYS A 94 -10.64 -9.10 16.47
N SER A 95 -9.47 -8.59 16.10
CA SER A 95 -9.09 -7.18 16.29
C SER A 95 -9.94 -6.26 15.41
N LYS A 96 -10.19 -5.03 15.90
CA LYS A 96 -10.81 -3.99 15.09
C LYS A 96 -9.97 -3.67 13.85
N ALA A 97 -8.64 -3.64 14.00
CA ALA A 97 -7.73 -3.35 12.92
C ALA A 97 -7.86 -4.35 11.74
N TRP A 98 -7.95 -5.66 12.04
CA TRP A 98 -8.20 -6.66 10.99
C TRP A 98 -9.56 -6.48 10.33
N LYS A 99 -10.62 -6.32 11.13
CA LYS A 99 -11.98 -6.14 10.61
C LYS A 99 -12.10 -4.92 9.71
N ASP A 100 -11.48 -3.80 10.08
CA ASP A 100 -11.44 -2.60 9.25
C ASP A 100 -10.66 -2.85 7.95
N SER A 101 -9.53 -3.58 8.02
CA SER A 101 -8.70 -3.90 6.84
C SER A 101 -9.44 -4.82 5.85
N LEU A 102 -10.13 -5.83 6.36
CA LEU A 102 -10.94 -6.74 5.56
C LEU A 102 -12.14 -6.03 4.92
N ASP A 103 -12.83 -5.18 5.67
CA ASP A 103 -13.94 -4.37 5.15
C ASP A 103 -13.49 -3.41 4.03
N ILE A 104 -12.32 -2.81 4.16
CA ILE A 104 -11.73 -1.99 3.10
C ILE A 104 -11.40 -2.85 1.87
N ALA A 105 -10.76 -4.01 2.06
CA ALA A 105 -10.38 -4.88 0.95
C ALA A 105 -11.60 -5.43 0.18
N GLN A 106 -12.68 -5.76 0.89
CA GLN A 106 -13.92 -6.28 0.29
C GLN A 106 -14.69 -5.22 -0.49
N ASN A 107 -14.61 -3.96 -0.06
CA ASN A 107 -15.45 -2.88 -0.59
C ASN A 107 -14.65 -1.78 -1.30
N LEU A 108 -13.40 -2.05 -1.69
CA LEU A 108 -12.49 -1.01 -2.19
C LEU A 108 -13.05 -0.24 -3.40
N SER A 109 -13.80 -0.91 -4.29
CA SER A 109 -14.41 -0.29 -5.48
C SER A 109 -15.41 0.81 -5.14
N ASP A 110 -16.02 0.72 -3.95
CA ASP A 110 -17.10 1.61 -3.51
C ASP A 110 -16.59 2.67 -2.53
N GLN A 111 -15.27 2.69 -2.26
CA GLN A 111 -14.66 3.65 -1.37
C GLN A 111 -14.03 4.80 -2.15
N ASP A 112 -14.15 6.00 -1.60
CA ASP A 112 -13.43 7.16 -2.12
C ASP A 112 -11.94 7.06 -1.79
N ASN A 113 -11.11 7.41 -2.76
CA ASN A 113 -9.66 7.46 -2.61
C ASN A 113 -9.23 8.71 -1.82
N PRO A 114 -8.75 8.58 -0.57
CA PRO A 114 -8.44 9.74 0.26
C PRO A 114 -7.07 10.34 -0.04
N ILE A 115 -6.27 9.70 -0.91
CA ILE A 115 -4.87 10.09 -1.19
C ILE A 115 -4.64 10.54 -2.64
N GLY A 116 -5.72 10.74 -3.41
CA GLY A 116 -5.66 11.07 -4.82
C GLY A 116 -4.82 10.07 -5.62
N THR A 117 -3.79 10.55 -6.31
CA THR A 117 -2.91 9.69 -7.13
C THR A 117 -1.58 9.37 -6.46
N CYS A 118 -1.47 9.52 -5.13
CA CYS A 118 -0.27 9.14 -4.38
C CYS A 118 0.12 7.66 -4.59
N LEU A 119 1.42 7.40 -4.62
CA LEU A 119 2.00 6.08 -4.95
C LEU A 119 2.96 5.57 -3.87
N TRP A 120 3.37 6.42 -2.96
CA TRP A 120 4.22 6.07 -1.82
C TRP A 120 3.60 6.61 -0.55
N PHE A 121 4.01 5.99 0.55
CA PHE A 121 3.75 6.52 1.88
C PHE A 121 4.94 6.24 2.78
N ASN A 122 5.06 7.04 3.84
CA ASN A 122 6.02 6.84 4.91
C ASN A 122 5.39 7.29 6.22
N GLY A 123 5.89 6.77 7.34
CA GLY A 123 5.63 7.39 8.63
C GLY A 123 6.12 8.84 8.64
N VAL A 124 5.39 9.78 9.27
CA VAL A 124 5.70 11.22 9.29
C VAL A 124 7.19 11.49 9.58
N LYS A 125 7.77 10.83 10.59
CA LYS A 125 9.18 11.00 10.97
C LYS A 125 10.15 10.53 9.88
N VAL A 126 9.84 9.43 9.21
CA VAL A 126 10.65 8.89 8.11
C VAL A 126 10.56 9.80 6.89
N PHE A 127 9.37 10.32 6.60
CA PHE A 127 9.16 11.26 5.52
C PHE A 127 9.99 12.54 5.75
N GLN A 128 9.82 13.20 6.88
CA GLN A 128 10.53 14.44 7.23
C GLN A 128 12.05 14.30 7.20
N LYS A 129 12.58 13.16 7.69
CA LYS A 129 14.01 12.85 7.63
C LYS A 129 14.53 12.75 6.19
N ASN A 130 13.67 12.33 5.26
CA ASN A 130 14.00 12.06 3.87
C ASN A 130 13.41 13.10 2.92
N THR A 131 13.18 14.33 3.39
CA THR A 131 12.77 15.45 2.55
C THR A 131 13.67 16.65 2.74
N THR A 132 13.74 17.51 1.72
CA THR A 132 14.39 18.82 1.86
C THR A 132 13.67 19.69 2.88
N SER A 133 14.34 20.71 3.41
CA SER A 133 13.77 21.62 4.43
C SER A 133 12.49 22.36 4.00
N ASN A 134 12.26 22.48 2.69
CA ASN A 134 11.03 23.04 2.11
C ASN A 134 10.05 21.97 1.61
N GLU A 135 10.32 20.69 1.91
CA GLU A 135 9.51 19.51 1.56
C GLU A 135 9.18 19.37 0.06
N LYS A 136 9.92 20.07 -0.81
CA LYS A 136 9.72 20.05 -2.26
C LYS A 136 10.30 18.80 -2.91
N TYR A 137 11.29 18.18 -2.29
CA TYR A 137 11.96 16.99 -2.82
C TYR A 137 12.07 15.90 -1.77
N TYR A 138 11.76 14.67 -2.18
CA TYR A 138 12.08 13.46 -1.46
C TYR A 138 13.50 13.01 -1.79
N THR A 139 14.25 12.56 -0.78
CA THR A 139 15.67 12.19 -0.87
C THR A 139 15.99 10.78 -0.37
N GLY A 140 14.98 10.00 0.02
CA GLY A 140 15.16 8.68 0.64
C GLY A 140 15.73 7.60 -0.30
N TRP A 141 15.79 7.86 -1.61
CA TRP A 141 16.29 6.91 -2.62
C TRP A 141 17.70 7.25 -3.16
N GLY A 142 18.46 8.09 -2.44
CA GLY A 142 19.82 8.48 -2.86
C GLY A 142 19.87 9.55 -3.96
N GLY A 143 18.74 10.12 -4.36
CA GLY A 143 18.61 11.23 -5.30
C GLY A 143 17.45 12.14 -4.93
N LYS A 144 17.31 13.29 -5.60
CA LYS A 144 16.18 14.22 -5.37
C LYS A 144 15.04 13.92 -6.33
N ALA A 145 13.89 13.53 -5.79
CA ALA A 145 12.64 13.37 -6.54
C ALA A 145 11.66 14.48 -6.14
N LYS A 146 11.17 15.25 -7.10
CA LYS A 146 10.27 16.39 -6.83
C LYS A 146 8.88 15.88 -6.43
N ILE A 147 8.41 16.25 -5.25
CA ILE A 147 7.06 15.92 -4.79
C ILE A 147 6.05 16.79 -5.54
N VAL A 148 5.00 16.17 -6.08
CA VAL A 148 3.96 16.83 -6.89
C VAL A 148 2.55 16.65 -6.32
N GLU A 149 2.40 15.78 -5.33
CA GLU A 149 1.17 15.52 -4.60
C GLU A 149 1.52 14.96 -3.23
N ARG A 150 0.74 15.34 -2.20
CA ARG A 150 0.94 14.91 -0.82
C ARG A 150 -0.40 14.93 -0.09
N GLU A 151 -0.64 13.91 0.71
CA GLU A 151 -1.76 13.86 1.66
C GLU A 151 -1.28 13.28 3.00
N ASP A 152 -1.61 13.96 4.09
CA ASP A 152 -1.22 13.56 5.45
C ASP A 152 -2.43 12.97 6.16
N ILE A 153 -2.39 11.67 6.50
CA ILE A 153 -3.50 10.97 7.16
C ILE A 153 -2.93 10.13 8.30
N GLY A 154 -3.28 10.49 9.53
CA GLY A 154 -2.76 9.83 10.72
C GLY A 154 -1.24 9.96 10.82
N ASP A 155 -0.55 8.85 11.03
CA ASP A 155 0.90 8.81 11.11
C ASP A 155 1.58 8.61 9.74
N HIS A 156 0.81 8.59 8.65
CA HIS A 156 1.32 8.43 7.29
C HIS A 156 1.28 9.74 6.49
N VAL A 157 2.36 9.95 5.74
CA VAL A 157 2.43 10.93 4.64
C VAL A 157 2.41 10.15 3.34
N PHE A 158 1.33 10.29 2.59
CA PHE A 158 1.16 9.76 1.24
C PHE A 158 1.67 10.79 0.24
N PHE A 159 2.34 10.36 -0.81
CA PHE A 159 2.89 11.29 -1.80
C PHE A 159 3.08 10.67 -3.18
N ARG A 160 3.22 11.55 -4.17
CA ARG A 160 3.70 11.22 -5.52
C ARG A 160 4.81 12.18 -5.93
N VAL A 161 5.74 11.67 -6.73
CA VAL A 161 6.82 12.45 -7.33
C VAL A 161 6.63 12.64 -8.83
N GLU A 162 7.30 13.64 -9.39
CA GLU A 162 7.34 13.94 -10.81
C GLU A 162 7.82 12.72 -11.63
N GLY A 163 7.29 12.56 -12.85
CA GLY A 163 7.60 11.42 -13.73
C GLY A 163 6.61 10.25 -13.61
N TYR A 164 5.75 10.24 -12.59
CA TYR A 164 4.72 9.23 -12.39
C TYR A 164 3.34 9.83 -12.62
N SER A 165 2.61 9.30 -13.61
CA SER A 165 1.29 9.80 -13.98
C SER A 165 0.28 8.66 -13.95
N VAL A 166 -0.70 8.76 -13.06
CA VAL A 166 -1.91 7.94 -13.09
C VAL A 166 -2.92 8.72 -13.93
N THR A 167 -3.27 8.22 -15.12
CA THR A 167 -4.39 8.77 -15.88
C THR A 167 -5.69 8.51 -15.12
N LYS A 168 -6.43 9.58 -14.82
CA LYS A 168 -7.77 9.53 -14.23
C LYS A 168 -8.76 8.87 -15.17
#